data_AF-A0A9X1U000-F1
#
_entry.id   AF-A0A9X1U000-F1
#
_cell.length_a   1.000
_cell.length_b   1.000
_cell.length_c   1.000
_cell.angle_alpha   90.00
_cell.angle_beta   90.00
_cell.angle_gamma   90.00
#
_symmetry.space_group_name_H-M   'P 1'
#
loop_
_entity.id
_entity.type
_entity.pdbx_description
1 polymer ?
#
loop_
_entity_poly.entity_id
_entity_poly.type
_entity_poly.pdbx_seq_one_letter_code
_entity_poly.pdbx_strand_id
1 'polypeptide(L)'
;MKAHSLLEQAEAQREQGDYAHAFESAYQAALRTAGSRIEEAGLRRRRRVPSGAWQRLALIDERGAYWAEVFRRFSSTRQRLMAGVRGIDDPRRLDELLARVGEFLDECEGVDLQDAA
;
A
#
# COMPACT_ATOMS: atom_id res chain seq x y z
N MET A 1 6.41 -0.59 -13.17
CA MET A 1 5.00 -1.05 -13.24
C MET A 1 4.07 0.02 -12.65
N LYS A 2 2.81 0.04 -13.09
CA LYS A 2 1.74 0.89 -12.52
C LYS A 2 1.20 0.22 -11.25
N ALA A 3 0.71 1.01 -10.30
CA ALA A 3 0.23 0.49 -9.02
C ALA A 3 -0.99 -0.44 -9.19
N HIS A 4 -1.91 -0.10 -10.10
CA HIS A 4 -3.02 -0.95 -10.54
C HIS A 4 -2.61 -2.37 -10.94
N SER A 5 -1.62 -2.50 -11.84
CA SER A 5 -1.16 -3.82 -12.28
C SER A 5 -0.55 -4.67 -11.16
N LEU A 6 0.02 -4.03 -10.13
CA LEU A 6 0.53 -4.73 -8.96
C LEU A 6 -0.61 -5.24 -8.05
N LEU A 7 -1.71 -4.48 -7.95
CA LEU A 7 -2.90 -4.92 -7.22
C LEU A 7 -3.59 -6.09 -7.93
N GLU A 8 -3.81 -5.99 -9.25
CA GLU A 8 -4.36 -7.09 -10.06
C GLU A 8 -3.51 -8.36 -9.95
N GLN A 9 -2.18 -8.20 -9.97
CA GLN A 9 -1.25 -9.32 -9.77
C GLN A 9 -1.39 -9.93 -8.38
N ALA A 10 -1.56 -9.11 -7.34
CA ALA A 10 -1.74 -9.58 -5.97
C ALA A 10 -3.03 -10.38 -5.80
N GLU A 11 -4.12 -9.93 -6.42
CA GLU A 11 -5.41 -10.63 -6.43
C GLU A 11 -5.29 -11.99 -7.13
N ALA A 12 -4.67 -12.03 -8.31
CA ALA A 12 -4.44 -13.29 -9.02
C ALA A 12 -3.57 -14.28 -8.22
N GLN A 13 -2.53 -13.79 -7.55
CA GLN A 13 -1.68 -14.62 -6.68
C GLN A 13 -2.46 -15.15 -5.47
N ARG A 14 -3.34 -14.33 -4.88
CA ARG A 14 -4.23 -14.75 -3.80
C ARG A 14 -5.17 -15.87 -4.26
N GLU A 15 -5.80 -15.74 -5.42
CA GLU A 15 -6.68 -16.76 -5.99
C GLU A 15 -5.96 -18.09 -6.23
N GLN A 16 -4.67 -18.03 -6.58
CA GLN A 16 -3.81 -19.20 -6.76
C GLN A 16 -3.29 -19.79 -5.44
N GLY A 17 -3.60 -19.17 -4.30
CA GLY A 17 -3.11 -19.58 -2.98
C GLY A 17 -1.65 -19.18 -2.69
N ASP A 18 -1.03 -18.38 -3.56
CA ASP A 18 0.33 -17.86 -3.38
C ASP A 18 0.33 -16.57 -2.53
N TYR A 19 -0.03 -16.76 -1.26
CA TYR A 19 -0.28 -15.66 -0.33
C TYR A 19 0.95 -14.79 -0.04
N ALA A 20 2.14 -15.37 -0.08
CA ALA A 20 3.38 -14.62 0.18
C ALA A 20 3.66 -13.64 -0.95
N HIS A 21 3.56 -14.08 -2.21
CA HIS A 21 3.73 -13.20 -3.36
C HIS A 21 2.57 -12.20 -3.46
N ALA A 22 1.34 -12.62 -3.19
CA ALA A 22 0.19 -11.72 -3.15
C ALA A 22 0.40 -10.56 -2.18
N PHE A 23 0.88 -10.84 -0.96
CA PHE A 23 1.16 -9.80 0.03
C PHE A 23 2.27 -8.84 -0.41
N GLU A 24 3.33 -9.37 -1.03
CA GLU A 24 4.42 -8.55 -1.54
C GLU A 24 3.94 -7.63 -2.67
N SER A 25 3.20 -8.17 -3.64
CA SER A 25 2.64 -7.42 -4.77
C SER A 25 1.70 -6.31 -4.29
N ALA A 26 0.79 -6.61 -3.35
CA ALA A 26 -0.12 -5.63 -2.77
C ALA A 26 0.64 -4.51 -2.03
N TYR A 27 1.66 -4.88 -1.24
CA TYR A 27 2.47 -3.90 -0.53
C TYR A 27 3.29 -3.02 -1.48
N GLN A 28 3.77 -3.57 -2.59
CA GLN A 28 4.44 -2.80 -3.64
C GLN A 28 3.49 -1.85 -4.36
N ALA A 29 2.23 -2.25 -4.60
CA ALA A 29 1.20 -1.37 -5.13
C ALA A 29 1.02 -0.15 -4.21
N ALA A 30 0.85 -0.36 -2.91
CA ALA A 30 0.74 0.70 -1.91
C ALA A 30 1.94 1.69 -1.95
N LEU A 31 3.16 1.15 -1.99
CA LEU A 31 4.38 1.96 -2.06
C LEU A 31 4.45 2.79 -3.35
N ARG A 32 3.99 2.21 -4.46
CA ARG A 32 3.98 2.89 -5.76
C ARG A 32 2.98 4.04 -5.77
N THR A 33 1.78 3.84 -5.20
CA THR A 33 0.75 4.87 -5.03
C THR A 33 1.25 6.00 -4.14
N ALA A 34 1.81 5.69 -2.98
CA ALA A 34 2.39 6.70 -2.10
C ALA A 34 3.54 7.46 -2.77
N GLY A 35 4.38 6.77 -3.56
CA GLY A 35 5.42 7.39 -4.38
C GLY A 35 4.86 8.44 -5.34
N SER A 36 3.76 8.14 -6.04
CA SER A 36 3.08 9.09 -6.93
C SER A 36 2.58 10.31 -6.16
N ARG A 37 1.82 10.10 -5.07
CA ARG A 37 1.28 11.19 -4.25
C ARG A 37 2.38 12.09 -3.67
N ILE A 38 3.49 11.51 -3.20
CA ILE A 38 4.65 12.27 -2.69
C ILE A 38 5.31 13.10 -3.80
N GLU A 39 5.35 12.58 -5.02
CA GLU A 39 5.88 13.27 -6.19
C GLU A 39 5.00 14.45 -6.59
N GLU A 40 3.69 14.25 -6.65
CA GLU A 40 2.68 15.27 -6.94
C GLU A 40 2.68 16.39 -5.89
N ALA A 41 2.84 16.04 -4.60
CA ALA A 41 2.95 17.01 -3.52
C ALA A 41 4.30 17.79 -3.50
N GLY A 42 5.24 17.48 -4.39
CA GLY A 42 6.53 18.19 -4.48
C GLY A 42 7.49 17.96 -3.31
N LEU A 43 7.23 16.96 -2.45
CA LEU A 43 8.04 16.68 -1.24
C LEU A 43 9.42 16.06 -1.53
N ARG A 44 9.72 15.68 -2.78
CA ARG A 44 10.99 15.05 -3.16
C ARG A 44 12.26 15.86 -2.84
N ARG A 45 12.19 17.18 -2.63
CA ARG A 45 13.36 18.07 -2.54
C ARG A 45 13.70 18.64 -1.15
N ARG A 46 12.96 18.30 -0.08
CA ARG A 46 13.26 18.86 1.25
C ARG A 46 14.40 18.10 1.95
N ARG A 47 15.48 18.81 2.28
CA ARG A 47 16.78 18.31 2.78
C ARG A 47 16.76 17.58 4.14
N ARG A 48 15.60 17.52 4.82
CA ARG A 48 15.41 16.88 6.15
C ARG A 48 14.19 15.95 6.18
N VAL A 49 13.92 15.26 5.08
CA VAL A 49 12.77 14.36 5.00
C VAL A 49 13.22 12.92 5.32
N PRO A 50 12.46 12.16 6.12
CA PRO A 50 12.73 10.75 6.37
C PRO A 50 12.82 9.90 5.08
N SER A 51 13.63 8.84 5.11
CA SER A 51 13.89 7.98 3.94
C SER A 51 12.77 6.97 3.65
N GLY A 52 11.86 6.69 4.59
CA GLY A 52 10.74 5.78 4.36
C GLY A 52 9.54 6.43 3.67
N ALA A 53 8.94 5.72 2.72
CA ALA A 53 7.79 6.19 1.95
C ALA A 53 6.62 6.62 2.86
N TRP A 54 6.29 5.85 3.90
CA TRP A 54 5.20 6.16 4.82
C TRP A 54 5.45 7.43 5.65
N GLN A 55 6.68 7.65 6.09
CA GLN A 55 7.02 8.87 6.82
C GLN A 55 6.94 10.11 5.92
N ARG A 56 7.24 9.97 4.63
CA ARG A 56 7.05 11.05 3.66
C ARG A 56 5.58 11.30 3.34
N LEU A 57 4.80 10.23 3.19
CA LEU A 57 3.37 10.30 2.96
C LEU A 57 2.67 11.03 4.11
N ALA A 58 3.06 10.75 5.36
CA ALA A 58 2.53 11.40 6.55
C ALA A 58 2.80 12.91 6.65
N LEU A 59 3.72 13.45 5.84
CA LEU A 59 4.05 14.88 5.82
C LEU A 59 3.26 15.68 4.77
N ILE A 60 2.45 15.01 3.93
CA ILE A 60 1.66 15.68 2.90
C ILE A 60 0.47 16.39 3.54
N ASP A 61 -0.43 15.62 4.17
CA ASP A 61 -1.71 16.05 4.72
C ASP A 61 -2.25 15.01 5.72
N GLU A 62 -3.41 15.29 6.32
CA GLU A 62 -4.06 14.40 7.30
C GLU A 62 -4.39 13.02 6.71
N ARG A 63 -4.81 12.98 5.44
CA ARG A 63 -5.07 11.73 4.72
C ARG A 63 -3.79 10.91 4.50
N GLY A 64 -2.70 11.56 4.14
CA GLY A 64 -1.39 10.95 4.03
C GLY A 64 -0.89 10.37 5.36
N ALA A 65 -1.13 11.06 6.47
CA ALA A 65 -0.83 10.55 7.81
C ALA A 65 -1.68 9.32 8.17
N TYR A 66 -2.97 9.34 7.84
CA TYR A 66 -3.87 8.20 7.99
C TYR A 66 -3.35 6.97 7.22
N TRP A 67 -3.10 7.11 5.92
CA TRP A 67 -2.63 6.00 5.08
C TRP A 67 -1.26 5.48 5.49
N ALA A 68 -0.36 6.36 5.90
CA ALA A 68 0.93 5.96 6.44
C ALA A 68 0.79 5.05 7.66
N GLU A 69 -0.12 5.38 8.59
CA GLU A 69 -0.35 4.56 9.78
C GLU A 69 -1.03 3.22 9.44
N VAL A 70 -1.98 3.22 8.50
CA VAL A 70 -2.59 1.98 7.99
C VAL A 70 -1.51 1.04 7.45
N PHE A 71 -0.67 1.48 6.51
CA PHE A 71 0.31 0.60 5.85
C PHE A 71 1.51 0.20 6.72
N ARG A 72 1.85 1.00 7.74
CA ARG A 72 2.90 0.64 8.72
C ARG A 72 2.57 -0.66 9.47
N ARG A 73 1.29 -0.93 9.73
CA ARG A 73 0.84 -2.15 10.44
C ARG A 73 1.09 -3.45 9.67
N PHE A 74 1.29 -3.35 8.35
CA PHE A 74 1.58 -4.50 7.48
C PHE A 74 3.09 -4.73 7.30
N SER A 75 3.95 -3.77 7.68
CA SER A 75 5.40 -3.85 7.48
C SER A 75 6.04 -5.05 8.20
N SER A 76 5.61 -5.36 9.43
CA SER A 76 6.11 -6.51 10.20
C SER A 76 5.68 -7.84 9.59
N THR A 77 4.48 -7.89 9.01
CA THR A 77 3.97 -9.10 8.32
C THR A 77 4.75 -9.33 7.04
N ARG A 78 4.98 -8.28 6.24
CA ARG A 78 5.87 -8.35 5.07
C ARG A 78 7.26 -8.87 5.44
N GLN A 79 7.89 -8.31 6.48
CA GLN A 79 9.23 -8.73 6.90
C GLN A 79 9.31 -10.21 7.26
N ARG A 80 8.31 -10.73 7.99
CA ARG A 80 8.23 -12.16 8.32
C ARG A 80 8.06 -13.03 7.08
N LEU A 81 7.20 -12.64 6.15
CA LEU A 81 6.97 -13.36 4.89
C LEU A 81 8.24 -13.40 4.03
N MET A 82 8.94 -12.27 3.88
CA MET A 82 10.21 -12.20 3.13
C MET A 82 11.34 -12.99 3.79
N ALA A 83 11.32 -13.16 5.11
CA ALA A 83 12.27 -14.00 5.83
C ALA A 83 11.96 -15.51 5.71
N GLY A 84 10.91 -15.90 4.97
CA GLY A 84 10.50 -17.30 4.83
C GLY A 84 9.96 -17.92 6.11
N VAL A 85 9.60 -17.10 7.12
CA VAL A 85 8.91 -17.57 8.32
C VAL A 85 7.54 -18.06 7.84
N ARG A 86 7.29 -19.37 8.02
CA ARG A 86 6.17 -20.09 7.38
C ARG A 86 4.83 -19.34 7.54
N GLY A 87 4.23 -19.01 6.40
CA GLY A 87 2.79 -18.81 6.24
C GLY A 87 2.28 -17.41 6.54
N ILE A 88 1.37 -16.92 5.70
CA ILE A 88 0.32 -16.06 6.21
C ILE A 88 -0.55 -16.96 7.10
N ASP A 89 -0.37 -16.87 8.42
CA ASP A 89 -1.19 -17.62 9.38
C ASP A 89 -2.67 -17.23 9.32
N ASP A 90 -2.96 -16.06 8.75
CA ASP A 90 -4.30 -15.51 8.62
C ASP A 90 -4.52 -14.82 7.25
N PRO A 91 -5.14 -15.51 6.27
CA PRO A 91 -5.50 -14.94 4.98
C PRO A 91 -6.29 -13.63 5.08
N ARG A 92 -7.01 -13.41 6.19
CA ARG A 92 -7.74 -12.15 6.43
C ARG A 92 -6.83 -10.94 6.45
N ARG A 93 -5.55 -11.10 6.83
CA ARG A 93 -4.58 -10.00 6.83
C ARG A 93 -4.12 -9.63 5.43
N LEU A 94 -4.11 -10.58 4.50
CA LEU A 94 -3.92 -10.31 3.07
C LEU A 94 -5.16 -9.63 2.49
N ASP A 95 -6.34 -10.12 2.84
CA ASP A 95 -7.62 -9.53 2.40
C ASP A 95 -7.75 -8.08 2.87
N GLU A 96 -7.42 -7.80 4.13
CA GLU A 96 -7.37 -6.44 4.67
C GLU A 96 -6.36 -5.58 3.92
N LEU A 97 -5.16 -6.09 3.63
CA LEU A 97 -4.17 -5.34 2.87
C LEU A 97 -4.69 -5.00 1.46
N LEU A 98 -5.24 -5.97 0.73
CA LEU A 98 -5.78 -5.76 -0.62
C LEU A 98 -6.88 -4.70 -0.62
N ALA A 99 -7.83 -4.79 0.32
CA ALA A 99 -8.89 -3.80 0.46
C ALA A 99 -8.34 -2.39 0.73
N ARG A 100 -7.38 -2.25 1.65
CA ARG A 100 -6.75 -0.94 1.95
C ARG A 100 -5.95 -0.39 0.78
N VAL A 101 -5.32 -1.24 -0.01
CA VAL A 101 -4.60 -0.81 -1.22
C VAL A 101 -5.57 -0.29 -2.28
N GLY A 102 -6.70 -0.97 -2.49
CA GLY A 102 -7.77 -0.51 -3.37
C GLY A 102 -8.31 0.85 -2.94
N GLU A 103 -8.75 0.97 -1.69
CA GLU A 103 -9.25 2.25 -1.13
C GLU A 103 -8.23 3.39 -1.28
N PHE A 104 -6.94 3.12 -1.04
CA PHE A 104 -5.88 4.14 -1.15
C PHE A 104 -5.61 4.55 -2.61
N LEU A 105 -5.69 3.59 -3.55
CA LEU A 105 -5.58 3.86 -4.98
C LEU A 105 -6.72 4.75 -5.45
N ASP A 106 -7.96 4.36 -5.13
CA ASP A 106 -9.16 5.12 -5.52
C ASP A 106 -9.12 6.55 -4.97
N GLU A 107 -8.72 6.72 -3.71
CA GLU A 107 -8.59 8.05 -3.08
C GLU A 107 -7.48 8.90 -3.73
N CYS A 108 -6.38 8.28 -4.17
CA CYS A 108 -5.28 9.02 -4.80
C CYS A 108 -5.56 9.36 -6.27
N GLU A 109 -6.29 8.51 -6.99
CA GLU A 109 -6.66 8.76 -8.38
C GLU A 109 -7.90 9.65 -8.50
N GLY A 110 -8.55 9.97 -7.37
CA GLY A 110 -9.67 10.91 -7.32
C GLY A 110 -10.96 10.29 -7.87
N VAL A 111 -11.19 8.99 -7.65
CA VAL A 111 -12.53 8.43 -7.83
C VAL A 111 -13.39 8.97 -6.69
N ASP A 112 -14.03 10.09 -6.97
CA ASP A 112 -14.99 10.74 -6.10
C ASP A 112 -16.18 9.78 -5.88
N LEU A 113 -16.16 9.00 -4.79
CA LEU A 113 -17.36 8.29 -4.30
C LEU A 113 -18.32 9.28 -3.62
N GLN A 114 -18.48 10.47 -4.20
CA GLN A 114 -19.49 11.46 -3.86
C GLN A 114 -20.43 11.60 -5.05
N ASP A 115 -21.33 10.63 -5.21
CA ASP A 115 -22.65 10.80 -5.82
C ASP A 115 -23.43 9.48 -5.68
N ALA A 116 -23.84 9.17 -4.45
CA ALA A 116 -24.91 8.22 -4.17
C ALA A 116 -25.63 8.64 -2.88
N ALA A 117 -26.40 9.73 -2.98
CA ALA A 117 -27.43 10.10 -2.01
C ALA A 117 -28.67 10.58 -2.77
#